data_AF-A0A4C1TQC7-F1
#
_entry.id   AF-A0A4C1TQC7-F1
#
_cell.length_a   1.000
_cell.length_b   1.000
_cell.length_c   1.000
_cell.angle_alpha   90.00
_cell.angle_beta   90.00
_cell.angle_gamma   90.00
#
_symmetry.space_group_name_H-M   'P 1'
#
loop_
_entity.id
_entity.type
_entity.pdbx_description
1 polymer ?
#
loop_
_entity_poly.entity_id
_entity_poly.type
_entity_poly.pdbx_seq_one_letter_code
_entity_poly.pdbx_strand_id
1 'polypeptide(L)'
;MSVAQKCNDDNIPLADDDPQVIITDDVENNRLDHGRSMDSLPSSYTGGSSSPGLNGPQSFDPDSGLDEQEEKARLIAQVLELQNTLDDLSQRVDSVKEENLKLRSENQVLGQYIENLMSASSVFQSTTTNTKRK
;
A
#
# COMPACT_ATOMS: atom_id res chain seq x y z
N MET A 1 32.50 -24.98 33.06
CA MET A 1 31.12 -24.57 32.73
C MET A 1 31.22 -23.31 31.89
N SER A 2 30.90 -23.41 30.59
CA SER A 2 31.00 -22.31 29.63
C SER A 2 29.98 -21.23 29.92
N VAL A 3 30.44 -19.98 29.95
CA VAL A 3 29.57 -18.80 29.91
C VAL A 3 29.10 -18.62 28.47
N ALA A 4 27.79 -18.77 28.25
CA ALA A 4 27.18 -18.50 26.96
C ALA A 4 27.20 -16.98 26.71
N GLN A 5 27.88 -16.60 25.63
CA GLN A 5 27.89 -15.27 25.05
C GLN A 5 26.44 -14.84 24.77
N LYS A 6 26.00 -13.74 25.41
CA LYS A 6 24.68 -13.15 25.18
C LYS A 6 24.73 -12.41 23.84
N CYS A 7 23.97 -12.88 22.86
CA CYS A 7 23.76 -12.19 21.60
C CYS A 7 23.10 -10.84 21.92
N ASN A 8 23.79 -9.74 21.61
CA ASN A 8 23.22 -8.39 21.71
C ASN A 8 22.52 -8.11 20.36
N ASP A 9 21.22 -8.34 20.29
CA ASP A 9 20.36 -8.08 19.13
C ASP A 9 19.73 -6.67 19.16
N ASP A 10 20.41 -5.69 19.76
CA ASP A 10 19.88 -4.31 19.93
C ASP A 10 20.38 -3.32 18.86
N ASN A 11 20.64 -3.77 17.63
CA ASN A 11 20.88 -2.87 16.50
C ASN A 11 20.04 -3.29 15.29
N ILE A 12 18.72 -3.19 15.43
CA ILE A 12 17.82 -3.14 14.29
C ILE A 12 17.92 -1.71 13.72
N PRO A 13 18.34 -1.53 12.45
CA PRO A 13 18.40 -0.20 11.85
C PRO A 13 17.01 0.45 11.82
N LEU A 14 16.91 1.67 12.32
CA LEU A 14 15.69 2.47 12.31
C LEU A 14 15.33 2.81 10.86
N ALA A 15 14.15 2.41 10.38
CA ALA A 15 13.65 2.73 9.04
C ALA A 15 13.23 4.22 8.87
N ASP A 16 13.66 5.08 9.79
CA ASP A 16 13.26 6.49 9.89
C ASP A 16 14.14 7.44 9.06
N ASP A 17 15.16 6.92 8.35
CA ASP A 17 16.01 7.71 7.44
C ASP A 17 15.50 7.72 5.99
N ASP A 18 14.27 7.25 5.73
CA ASP A 18 13.61 7.55 4.46
C ASP A 18 13.07 8.99 4.52
N PRO A 19 13.56 9.92 3.67
CA PRO A 19 13.01 11.26 3.62
C PRO A 19 11.54 11.15 3.26
N GLN A 20 10.69 11.47 4.24
CA GLN A 20 9.24 11.53 4.07
C GLN A 20 8.93 12.36 2.82
N VAL A 21 8.34 11.71 1.81
CA VAL A 21 7.62 12.42 0.74
C VAL A 21 6.43 13.09 1.42
N ILE A 22 6.59 14.36 1.76
CA ILE A 22 5.49 15.23 2.15
C ILE A 22 4.67 15.42 0.88
N ILE A 23 3.59 14.65 0.73
CA ILE A 23 2.54 14.97 -0.25
C ILE A 23 1.77 16.13 0.37
N THR A 24 2.11 17.35 -0.06
CA THR A 24 1.29 18.52 0.23
C THR A 24 -0.02 18.38 -0.54
N ASP A 25 -1.14 18.21 0.16
CA ASP A 25 -2.50 18.13 -0.40
C ASP A 25 -3.00 19.51 -0.89
N ASP A 26 -2.30 20.14 -1.83
CA ASP A 26 -2.79 21.31 -2.55
C ASP A 26 -3.21 20.92 -3.97
N VAL A 27 -4.52 20.82 -4.15
CA VAL A 27 -5.18 20.65 -5.45
C VAL A 27 -4.94 21.91 -6.30
N GLU A 28 -4.43 21.68 -7.52
CA GLU A 28 -4.48 22.53 -8.74
C GLU A 28 -3.11 22.81 -9.36
N ASN A 29 -2.69 21.95 -10.30
CA ASN A 29 -2.45 22.34 -11.70
C ASN A 29 -1.77 21.19 -12.47
N ASN A 30 -2.50 20.64 -13.43
CA ASN A 30 -2.00 19.86 -14.54
C ASN A 30 -0.83 20.56 -15.25
N ARG A 31 0.41 20.25 -14.86
CA ARG A 31 1.59 20.50 -15.69
C ARG A 31 2.60 19.37 -15.57
N LEU A 32 2.17 18.15 -15.92
CA LEU A 32 3.09 17.20 -16.54
C LEU A 32 3.41 17.73 -17.94
N ASP A 33 4.35 18.67 -18.00
CA ASP A 33 5.11 18.98 -19.20
C ASP A 33 6.01 17.77 -19.49
N HIS A 34 5.41 16.69 -19.98
CA HIS A 34 6.16 15.59 -20.59
C HIS A 34 6.19 15.87 -22.08
N GLY A 35 7.19 16.69 -22.42
CA GLY A 35 7.60 17.04 -23.76
C GLY A 35 7.62 15.79 -24.64
N ARG A 36 6.65 15.78 -25.54
CA ARG A 36 6.60 15.08 -26.82
C ARG A 36 8.01 15.02 -27.46
N SER A 37 8.59 13.83 -27.57
CA SER A 37 9.17 13.31 -28.83
C SER A 37 9.76 11.92 -28.60
N MET A 38 9.08 10.89 -29.07
CA MET A 38 9.75 9.69 -29.56
C MET A 38 9.34 9.59 -31.02
N ASP A 39 10.24 10.05 -31.87
CA ASP A 39 10.11 10.01 -33.30
C ASP A 39 9.92 8.56 -33.78
N SER A 40 8.88 8.39 -34.58
CA SER A 40 8.45 7.21 -35.35
C SER A 40 9.47 6.07 -35.49
N LEU A 41 9.13 4.88 -34.97
CA LEU A 41 9.76 3.65 -35.41
C LEU A 41 9.38 3.38 -36.87
N PRO A 42 10.36 3.15 -37.79
CA PRO A 42 10.04 2.76 -39.15
C PRO A 42 9.38 1.37 -39.16
N SER A 43 8.19 1.28 -39.76
CA SER A 43 7.51 0.01 -40.05
C SER A 43 8.34 -0.80 -41.02
N SER A 44 8.92 -1.90 -40.54
CA SER A 44 9.49 -2.96 -41.35
C SER A 44 8.39 -3.85 -41.90
N TYR A 45 7.70 -3.39 -42.94
CA TYR A 45 7.28 -4.29 -44.02
C TYR A 45 7.42 -3.54 -45.36
N THR A 46 8.60 -3.67 -45.95
CA THR A 46 8.72 -3.46 -47.40
C THR A 46 8.31 -4.80 -48.03
N GLY A 47 7.41 -4.77 -48.99
CA GLY A 47 6.91 -5.99 -49.62
C GLY A 47 5.58 -5.84 -50.35
N GLY A 48 4.97 -4.66 -50.36
CA GLY A 48 3.85 -4.35 -51.25
C GLY A 48 4.33 -3.89 -52.63
N SER A 49 5.10 -4.71 -53.34
CA SER A 49 5.39 -4.48 -54.76
C SER A 49 4.42 -5.30 -55.60
N SER A 50 3.45 -4.60 -56.17
CA SER A 50 2.56 -4.94 -57.27
C SER A 50 2.85 -6.25 -58.02
N SER A 51 1.93 -7.21 -57.91
CA SER A 51 1.64 -8.20 -58.94
C SER A 51 0.16 -8.62 -58.82
N PRO A 52 -0.70 -8.35 -59.82
CA PRO A 52 -2.06 -8.84 -59.83
C PRO A 52 -2.04 -10.25 -60.40
N GLY A 53 -2.06 -11.26 -59.54
CA GLY A 53 -2.06 -12.63 -60.03
C GLY A 53 -2.10 -13.67 -58.94
N LEU A 54 -3.22 -14.41 -58.95
CA LEU A 54 -3.37 -15.78 -58.46
C LEU A 54 -3.72 -15.94 -56.97
N ASN A 55 -5.03 -16.08 -56.76
CA ASN A 55 -5.69 -16.95 -55.79
C ASN A 55 -4.75 -17.97 -55.10
N GLY A 56 -4.44 -17.71 -53.83
CA GLY A 56 -3.97 -18.69 -52.85
C GLY A 56 -4.65 -18.36 -51.53
N PRO A 57 -5.15 -19.34 -50.76
CA PRO A 57 -5.98 -19.06 -49.60
C PRO A 57 -5.15 -18.24 -48.61
N GLN A 58 -5.72 -17.11 -48.19
CA GLN A 58 -5.27 -16.38 -47.02
C GLN A 58 -5.32 -17.38 -45.87
N SER A 59 -4.16 -17.90 -45.46
CA SER A 59 -3.99 -18.73 -44.28
C SER A 59 -4.28 -17.85 -43.08
N PHE A 60 -5.56 -17.60 -42.83
CA PHE A 60 -6.04 -17.34 -41.49
C PHE A 60 -5.93 -18.69 -40.80
N ASP A 61 -4.80 -18.93 -40.13
CA ASP A 61 -4.75 -19.98 -39.12
C ASP A 61 -5.83 -19.65 -38.09
N PRO A 62 -6.94 -20.41 -38.03
CA PRO A 62 -8.02 -20.13 -37.09
C PRO A 62 -7.61 -20.42 -35.64
N ASP A 63 -6.44 -21.03 -35.46
CA ASP A 63 -5.91 -21.53 -34.20
C ASP A 63 -5.25 -20.42 -33.36
N SER A 64 -4.58 -19.45 -34.00
CA SER A 64 -3.87 -18.38 -33.28
C SER A 64 -4.80 -17.45 -32.47
N GLY A 65 -6.06 -17.29 -32.90
CA GLY A 65 -7.05 -16.48 -32.19
C GLY A 65 -7.72 -17.20 -31.02
N LEU A 66 -7.72 -18.54 -31.01
CA LEU A 66 -8.29 -19.34 -29.93
C LEU A 66 -7.37 -19.35 -28.71
N ASP A 67 -6.07 -19.51 -28.92
CA ASP A 67 -5.06 -19.43 -27.86
C ASP A 67 -5.02 -18.05 -27.20
N GLU A 68 -5.09 -16.97 -27.98
CA GLU A 68 -5.14 -15.60 -27.45
C GLU A 68 -6.43 -15.35 -26.65
N GLN A 69 -7.56 -15.90 -27.09
CA GLN A 69 -8.83 -15.79 -26.39
C GLN A 69 -8.82 -16.58 -25.07
N GLU A 70 -8.18 -17.74 -25.05
CA GLU A 70 -8.00 -18.53 -23.84
C GLU A 70 -7.06 -17.84 -22.85
N GLU A 71 -5.94 -17.28 -23.31
CA GLU A 71 -5.02 -16.51 -22.47
C GLU A 71 -5.74 -15.29 -21.85
N LYS A 72 -6.52 -14.55 -22.65
CA LYS A 72 -7.36 -13.46 -22.14
C LYS A 72 -8.36 -13.95 -21.10
N ALA A 73 -9.00 -15.10 -21.31
CA ALA A 73 -9.92 -15.67 -20.34
C ALA A 73 -9.22 -16.03 -19.02
N ARG A 74 -8.01 -16.59 -19.07
CA ARG A 74 -7.19 -16.89 -17.86
C ARG A 74 -6.77 -15.62 -17.13
N LEU A 75 -6.35 -14.58 -17.86
CA LEU A 75 -6.00 -13.28 -17.27
C LEU A 75 -7.21 -12.62 -16.60
N ILE A 76 -8.38 -12.66 -17.24
CA ILE A 76 -9.62 -12.15 -16.65
C ILE A 76 -9.95 -12.89 -15.35
N ALA A 77 -9.84 -14.22 -15.33
CA ALA A 77 -10.08 -15.01 -14.13
C ALA A 77 -9.14 -14.62 -12.98
N GLN A 78 -7.85 -14.43 -13.27
CA GLN A 78 -6.87 -13.99 -12.27
C GLN A 78 -7.19 -12.59 -11.74
N VAL A 79 -7.57 -11.65 -12.62
CA VAL A 79 -7.95 -10.30 -12.21
C VAL A 79 -9.16 -10.34 -11.28
N LEU A 80 -10.18 -11.16 -11.60
CA LEU A 80 -11.38 -11.29 -10.76
C LEU A 80 -11.05 -11.90 -9.39
N GLU A 81 -10.18 -12.90 -9.33
CA GLU A 81 -9.73 -13.50 -8.06
C GLU A 81 -8.97 -12.48 -7.20
N LEU A 82 -8.07 -11.71 -7.81
CA LEU A 82 -7.33 -10.66 -7.12
C LEU A 82 -8.26 -9.54 -6.63
N GLN A 83 -9.26 -9.16 -7.44
CA GLN A 83 -10.27 -8.17 -7.04
C GLN A 83 -11.09 -8.65 -5.84
N ASN A 84 -11.54 -9.90 -5.84
CA ASN A 84 -12.26 -10.48 -4.70
C ASN A 84 -11.38 -10.47 -3.43
N THR A 85 -10.12 -10.91 -3.55
CA THR A 85 -9.19 -10.94 -2.41
C THR A 85 -8.91 -9.53 -1.87
N LEU A 86 -8.80 -8.55 -2.75
CA LEU A 86 -8.59 -7.15 -2.38
C LEU A 86 -9.81 -6.54 -1.68
N ASP A 87 -11.01 -6.84 -2.18
CA ASP A 87 -12.27 -6.40 -1.57
C ASP A 87 -12.44 -6.97 -0.15
N ASP A 88 -12.19 -8.27 0.01
CA ASP A 88 -12.19 -8.94 1.31
C ASP A 88 -11.20 -8.30 2.29
N LEU A 89 -9.97 -8.03 1.82
CA LEU A 89 -8.95 -7.37 2.64
C LEU A 89 -9.37 -5.94 3.01
N SER A 90 -9.95 -5.19 2.07
CA SER A 90 -10.45 -3.83 2.30
C SER A 90 -11.52 -3.82 3.39
N GLN A 91 -12.50 -4.72 3.30
CA GLN A 91 -13.56 -4.83 4.31
C GLN A 91 -13.01 -5.19 5.70
N ARG A 92 -12.02 -6.09 5.76
CA ARG A 92 -11.35 -6.43 7.02
C ARG A 92 -10.61 -5.23 7.62
N VAL A 93 -9.94 -4.43 6.79
CA VAL A 93 -9.27 -3.21 7.24
C VAL A 93 -10.28 -2.21 7.81
N ASP A 94 -11.42 -2.01 7.14
CA ASP A 94 -12.46 -1.11 7.62
C ASP A 94 -13.06 -1.58 8.95
N SER A 95 -13.28 -2.90 9.10
CA SER A 95 -13.74 -3.50 10.36
C SER A 95 -12.75 -3.27 11.51
N VAL A 96 -11.44 -3.44 11.25
CA VAL A 96 -10.39 -3.21 12.25
C VAL A 96 -10.30 -1.72 12.61
N LYS A 97 -10.47 -0.81 11.65
CA LYS A 97 -10.49 0.63 11.91
C LYS A 97 -11.68 1.01 12.81
N GLU A 98 -12.86 0.46 12.57
CA GLU A 98 -14.04 0.70 13.39
C GLU A 98 -13.85 0.22 14.82
N GLU A 99 -13.37 -1.01 15.00
CA GLU A 99 -13.07 -1.57 16.34
C GLU A 99 -12.02 -0.74 17.07
N ASN A 100 -10.96 -0.33 16.36
CA ASN A 100 -9.92 0.51 16.94
C ASN A 100 -10.48 1.86 17.40
N LEU A 101 -11.32 2.51 16.60
CA LEU A 101 -11.95 3.77 16.95
C LEU A 101 -12.82 3.64 18.21
N LYS A 102 -13.60 2.55 18.30
CA LYS A 102 -14.40 2.22 19.48
C LYS A 102 -13.53 2.06 20.71
N LEU A 103 -12.47 1.26 20.64
CA LEU A 103 -11.53 1.06 21.76
C LEU A 103 -10.85 2.37 22.19
N ARG A 104 -10.47 3.23 21.23
CA ARG A 104 -9.90 4.55 21.56
C ARG A 104 -10.89 5.43 22.28
N SER A 105 -12.17 5.44 21.87
CA SER A 105 -13.22 6.21 22.53
C SER A 105 -13.49 5.71 23.96
N GLU A 106 -13.53 4.40 24.17
CA GLU A 106 -13.71 3.79 25.50
C GLU A 106 -12.53 4.10 26.41
N ASN A 107 -11.31 3.92 25.91
CA ASN A 107 -10.09 4.24 26.65
C ASN A 107 -10.00 5.72 27.01
N GLN A 108 -10.49 6.63 26.15
CA GLN A 108 -10.55 8.05 26.48
C GLN A 108 -11.49 8.31 27.67
N VAL A 109 -12.68 7.69 27.67
CA VAL A 109 -13.64 7.83 28.77
C VAL A 109 -13.07 7.25 30.08
N LEU A 110 -12.47 6.06 30.01
CA LEU A 110 -11.82 5.42 31.16
C LEU A 110 -10.65 6.26 31.69
N GLY A 111 -9.82 6.80 30.79
CA GLY A 111 -8.72 7.70 31.13
C GLY A 111 -9.20 8.92 31.90
N GLN A 112 -10.23 9.60 31.41
CA GLN A 112 -10.82 10.76 32.11
C GLN A 112 -11.38 10.39 33.48
N TYR A 113 -12.03 9.22 33.60
CA TYR A 113 -12.54 8.73 34.89
C TYR A 113 -11.40 8.54 35.90
N ILE A 114 -10.29 7.93 35.47
CA ILE A 114 -9.11 7.74 36.32
C ILE A 114 -8.48 9.09 36.70
N GLU A 115 -8.32 10.02 35.76
CA GLU A 115 -7.83 11.37 36.04
C GLU A 115 -8.72 12.11 37.05
N ASN A 116 -10.04 12.02 36.91
CA ASN A 116 -10.98 12.66 37.82
C ASN A 116 -10.86 12.08 39.23
N LEU A 117 -10.72 10.75 39.35
CA LEU A 117 -10.49 10.09 40.63
C LEU A 117 -9.17 10.52 41.26
N MET A 118 -8.07 10.53 40.50
CA MET A 118 -6.76 10.97 40.99
C MET A 118 -6.76 12.45 41.41
N SER A 119 -7.49 13.31 40.69
CA SER A 119 -7.57 14.75 40.96
C SER A 119 -8.46 15.09 42.16
N ALA A 120 -9.60 14.40 42.29
CA ALA A 120 -10.52 14.59 43.41
C ALA A 120 -10.01 13.93 44.70
N SER A 121 -9.25 12.85 44.57
CA SER A 121 -8.52 12.22 45.66
C SER A 121 -7.23 13.00 45.94
N SER A 122 -7.32 14.07 46.73
CA SER A 122 -6.18 14.82 47.30
C SER A 122 -5.18 13.96 48.12
N VAL A 123 -5.32 12.63 48.14
CA VAL A 123 -4.56 11.67 48.94
C VAL A 123 -3.16 11.36 48.36
N PHE A 124 -2.82 11.76 47.14
CA PHE A 124 -1.47 11.57 46.58
C PHE A 124 -0.48 12.75 46.79
N GLN A 125 -0.89 13.85 47.43
CA GLN A 125 0.02 14.99 47.73
C GLN A 125 0.79 14.87 49.06
N SER A 126 0.47 13.92 49.95
CA SER A 126 1.01 13.93 51.32
C SER A 126 2.27 13.09 51.59
N THR A 127 3.00 12.57 50.60
CA THR A 127 4.29 11.87 50.85
C THR A 127 5.55 12.59 50.40
N THR A 128 5.49 13.80 49.81
CA THR A 128 6.68 14.65 49.70
C THR A 128 6.82 15.51 50.96
N THR A 129 7.28 14.90 52.06
CA THR A 129 7.81 15.66 53.19
C THR A 129 9.03 16.43 52.70
N ASN A 130 8.83 17.74 52.58
CA ASN A 130 9.81 18.80 52.45
C ASN A 130 11.11 18.50 53.24
N THR A 131 12.14 17.92 52.61
CA THR A 131 13.50 17.88 53.16
C THR A 131 14.18 19.22 52.93
N LYS A 132 13.61 20.29 53.52
CA LYS A 132 14.38 21.49 53.86
C LYS A 132 14.76 21.37 55.33
N ARG A 133 15.94 20.82 55.61
CA ARG A 133 16.60 21.02 56.90
C ARG A 133 17.79 21.97 56.69
N LYS A 134 17.60 23.11 57.37
CA LYS A 134 18.50 24.21 57.75
C LYS A 134 19.95 23.82 58.00
#